data_AF-U9W5E0-F1
#
_entry.id   AF-U9W5E0-F1
#
_cell.length_a   1.000
_cell.length_b   1.000
_cell.length_c   1.000
_cell.angle_alpha   90.00
_cell.angle_beta   90.00
_cell.angle_gamma   90.00
#
_symmetry.space_group_name_H-M   'P 1'
#
loop_
_entity.id
_entity.type
_entity.pdbx_description
1 polymer ?
#
loop_
_entity_poly.entity_id
_entity_poly.type
_entity_poly.pdbx_seq_one_letter_code
_entity_poly.pdbx_strand_id
1 'polypeptide(L)'
;MGVKFHPPKKTNQALWDVVIYLAKHGFYYQEIHNLHGYIWEKVRYPNTLAKAQEFVKHFCDQAIRVLAEDPSDIELPSHPGVLRSRSDV
;
A
#
# COMPACT_ATOMS: atom_id res chain seq x y z
N MET A 1 -14.52 -11.50 -7.34
CA MET A 1 -15.25 -11.41 -6.05
C MET A 1 -14.41 -10.57 -5.11
N GLY A 2 -14.87 -9.35 -4.80
CA GLY A 2 -14.15 -8.41 -3.94
C GLY A 2 -14.18 -8.82 -2.47
N VAL A 3 -13.17 -8.39 -1.72
CA VAL A 3 -13.08 -8.59 -0.27
C VAL A 3 -14.11 -7.68 0.39
N LYS A 4 -15.23 -8.25 0.88
CA LYS A 4 -16.21 -7.50 1.67
C LYS A 4 -15.64 -7.29 3.08
N PHE A 5 -15.38 -6.04 3.45
CA PHE A 5 -15.05 -5.68 4.83
C PHE A 5 -16.21 -6.08 5.75
N HIS A 6 -15.92 -6.94 6.72
CA HIS A 6 -16.85 -7.26 7.79
C HIS A 6 -16.39 -6.53 9.04
N PRO A 7 -17.06 -5.42 9.43
CA PRO A 7 -16.66 -4.68 10.60
C PRO A 7 -16.75 -5.58 11.84
N PRO A 8 -15.73 -5.55 12.72
CA PRO A 8 -15.77 -6.32 13.95
C PRO A 8 -16.89 -5.82 14.86
N LYS A 9 -17.40 -6.71 15.73
CA LYS A 9 -18.40 -6.35 16.74
C LYS A 9 -17.87 -5.18 17.59
N LYS A 10 -18.75 -4.23 17.94
CA LYS A 10 -18.41 -3.04 18.74
C LYS A 10 -17.70 -3.39 20.06
N THR A 11 -18.00 -4.55 20.64
CA THR A 11 -17.40 -5.04 21.90
C THR A 11 -15.94 -5.45 21.76
N ASN A 12 -15.47 -5.77 20.55
CA ASN A 12 -14.12 -6.28 20.31
C ASN A 12 -13.15 -5.12 20.03
N GLN A 13 -12.81 -4.35 21.08
CA GLN A 13 -11.89 -3.22 20.98
C GLN A 13 -10.52 -3.61 20.40
N ALA A 14 -9.99 -4.79 20.73
CA ALA A 14 -8.72 -5.27 20.20
C ALA A 14 -8.73 -5.42 18.66
N LEU A 15 -9.85 -5.84 18.06
CA LEU A 15 -9.98 -5.92 16.61
C LEU A 15 -10.13 -4.54 15.97
N TRP A 16 -10.83 -3.62 16.66
CA TRP A 16 -10.92 -2.23 16.22
C TRP A 16 -9.56 -1.55 16.24
N ASP A 17 -8.72 -1.83 17.22
CA ASP A 17 -7.35 -1.30 17.29
C ASP A 17 -6.51 -1.74 16.08
N VAL A 18 -6.63 -3.02 15.69
CA VAL A 18 -6.02 -3.56 14.46
C VAL A 18 -6.51 -2.85 13.21
N VAL A 19 -7.82 -2.64 13.08
CA VAL A 19 -8.43 -1.92 11.94
C VAL A 19 -7.91 -0.49 11.86
N ILE A 20 -7.88 0.22 12.99
CA ILE A 20 -7.39 1.59 13.08
C ILE A 20 -5.90 1.65 12.71
N TYR A 21 -5.11 0.69 13.20
CA TYR A 21 -3.69 0.59 12.87
C TYR A 21 -3.47 0.40 11.37
N LEU A 22 -4.16 -0.56 10.76
CA LEU A 22 -4.08 -0.81 9.30
C LEU A 22 -4.51 0.40 8.49
N ALA A 23 -5.62 1.04 8.86
CA ALA A 23 -6.12 2.24 8.20
C ALA A 23 -5.13 3.41 8.29
N LYS A 24 -4.50 3.63 9.46
CA LYS A 24 -3.44 4.64 9.64
C LYS A 24 -2.24 4.43 8.71
N HIS A 25 -1.96 3.17 8.37
CA HIS A 25 -0.87 2.80 7.47
C HIS A 25 -1.30 2.69 6.00
N GLY A 26 -2.51 3.12 5.64
CA GLY A 26 -2.98 3.15 4.25
C GLY A 26 -3.65 1.86 3.77
N PHE A 27 -3.98 0.92 4.66
CA PHE A 27 -4.67 -0.33 4.31
C PHE A 27 -6.16 -0.26 4.64
N TYR A 28 -6.96 0.18 3.66
CA TYR A 28 -8.41 0.33 3.80
C TYR A 28 -9.20 -0.86 3.23
N TYR A 29 -8.92 -2.08 3.71
CA TYR A 29 -9.61 -3.31 3.29
C TYR A 29 -9.65 -3.51 1.75
N GLN A 30 -8.56 -3.19 1.09
CA GLN A 30 -8.33 -3.45 -0.32
C GLN A 30 -7.87 -4.90 -0.58
N GLU A 31 -7.90 -5.33 -1.84
CA GLU A 31 -7.36 -6.62 -2.26
C GLU A 31 -5.83 -6.60 -2.27
N ILE A 32 -5.23 -7.21 -1.24
CA ILE A 32 -3.78 -7.39 -1.13
C ILE A 32 -3.44 -8.76 -1.72
N HIS A 33 -2.43 -8.78 -2.59
CA HIS A 33 -1.99 -10.00 -3.27
C HIS A 33 -0.55 -10.29 -2.88
N ASN A 34 -0.31 -11.50 -2.39
CA ASN A 34 1.02 -12.02 -2.15
C ASN A 34 1.42 -12.91 -3.32
N LEU A 35 2.67 -12.76 -3.77
CA LEU A 35 3.22 -13.64 -4.78
C LEU A 35 3.90 -14.81 -4.06
N HIS A 36 3.26 -15.98 -4.09
CA HIS A 36 3.87 -17.20 -3.58
C HIS A 36 4.38 -18.03 -4.77
N GLY A 37 5.66 -17.86 -5.10
CA GLY A 37 6.27 -18.45 -6.29
C GLY A 37 5.72 -17.81 -7.57
N TYR A 38 4.84 -18.52 -8.27
CA TYR A 38 4.21 -18.07 -9.53
C TYR A 38 2.70 -17.78 -9.38
N ILE A 39 2.15 -17.91 -8.18
CA ILE A 39 0.71 -17.77 -7.92
C ILE A 39 0.48 -16.49 -7.12
N TRP A 40 -0.44 -15.66 -7.60
CA TRP A 40 -0.95 -14.51 -6.87
C TRP A 40 -2.09 -14.98 -5.96
N GLU A 41 -1.82 -15.04 -4.65
CA GLU A 41 -2.80 -15.40 -3.64
C GLU A 41 -3.35 -14.16 -2.93
N LYS A 42 -4.66 -14.18 -2.65
CA LYS A 42 -5.31 -13.11 -1.89
C LYS A 42 -4.95 -13.25 -0.41
N VAL A 43 -4.34 -12.21 0.13
CA VAL A 43 -3.92 -12.20 1.53
C VAL A 43 -5.09 -11.87 2.42
N ARG A 44 -5.24 -12.62 3.51
CA ARG A 44 -6.23 -12.32 4.55
C ARG A 44 -5.71 -11.22 5.47
N TYR A 45 -6.59 -10.30 5.83
CA TYR A 45 -6.25 -9.28 6.82
C TYR A 45 -5.98 -9.90 8.19
N PRO A 46 -5.00 -9.36 8.92
CA PRO A 46 -4.64 -9.84 10.25
C PRO A 46 -5.75 -9.56 11.26
N ASN A 47 -5.80 -10.39 12.31
CA ASN A 47 -6.78 -10.31 13.40
C ASN A 47 -6.15 -9.98 14.76
N THR A 48 -4.85 -9.67 14.78
CA THR A 48 -4.09 -9.32 15.99
C THR A 48 -3.10 -8.21 15.65
N LEU A 49 -2.83 -7.33 16.61
CA LEU A 49 -1.94 -6.19 16.44
C LEU A 49 -0.54 -6.61 15.98
N ALA A 50 0.04 -7.66 16.59
CA ALA A 50 1.34 -8.19 16.20
C ALA A 50 1.38 -8.57 14.70
N LYS A 51 0.39 -9.34 14.24
CA LYS A 51 0.26 -9.71 12.82
C LYS A 51 -0.01 -8.50 11.93
N ALA A 52 -0.70 -7.48 12.43
CA ALA A 52 -0.93 -6.23 11.70
C ALA A 52 0.36 -5.45 11.45
N GLN A 53 1.26 -5.42 12.43
CA GLN A 53 2.57 -4.80 12.27
C GLN A 53 3.40 -5.53 11.21
N GLU A 54 3.41 -6.86 11.23
CA GLU A 54 4.10 -7.67 10.22
C GLU A 54 3.48 -7.49 8.83
N PHE A 55 2.16 -7.48 8.74
CA PHE A 55 1.42 -7.27 7.50
C PHE A 55 1.75 -5.92 6.86
N VAL A 56 1.72 -4.83 7.64
CA VAL A 56 2.08 -3.49 7.15
C VAL A 56 3.51 -3.47 6.63
N LYS A 57 4.45 -4.12 7.32
CA LYS A 57 5.85 -4.20 6.87
C LYS A 57 5.99 -4.99 5.56
N HIS A 58 5.28 -6.12 5.44
CA HIS A 58 5.36 -6.97 4.25
C HIS A 58 4.69 -6.38 3.02
N PHE A 59 3.57 -5.68 3.19
CA PHE A 59 2.74 -5.20 2.08
C PHE A 59 2.75 -3.67 1.95
N CYS A 60 3.68 -2.98 2.60
CA CYS A 60 3.78 -1.51 2.63
C CYS A 60 3.72 -0.89 1.21
N ASP A 61 4.34 -1.56 0.23
CA ASP A 61 4.34 -1.16 -1.18
C ASP A 61 2.94 -1.10 -1.81
N GLN A 62 2.05 -1.99 -1.35
CA GLN A 62 0.65 -2.03 -1.79
C GLN A 62 -0.26 -1.13 -0.95
N ALA A 63 0.26 -0.45 0.08
CA ALA A 63 -0.55 0.47 0.87
C ALA A 63 -1.04 1.62 -0.02
N ILE A 64 -2.31 2.01 0.13
CA ILE A 64 -2.79 3.25 -0.46
C ILE A 64 -2.13 4.37 0.33
N ARG A 65 -0.95 4.83 -0.14
CA ARG A 65 -0.41 6.13 0.25
C ARG A 65 -1.47 7.12 -0.20
N VAL A 66 -2.24 7.64 0.76
CA VAL A 66 -2.89 8.92 0.56
C VAL A 66 -1.73 9.83 0.24
N LEU A 67 -1.63 10.22 -1.03
CA LEU A 67 -0.75 11.27 -1.49
C LEU A 67 -1.13 12.48 -0.66
N ALA A 68 -0.49 12.63 0.51
CA ALA A 68 -0.23 13.95 1.03
C ALA A 68 0.62 14.59 -0.05
N GLU A 69 -0.02 15.51 -0.75
CA GLU A 69 0.56 16.32 -1.81
C GLU A 69 1.93 16.81 -1.36
N ASP A 70 2.98 16.23 -1.93
CA ASP A 70 4.19 16.96 -2.24
C ASP A 70 4.85 16.31 -3.46
N PRO A 71 4.39 16.64 -4.68
CA PRO A 71 5.06 16.23 -5.92
C PRO A 71 6.43 16.90 -6.14
N SER A 72 7.09 17.41 -5.10
CA SER A 72 8.34 18.18 -5.21
C SER A 72 9.62 17.34 -5.20
N ASP A 73 9.56 16.05 -4.89
CA ASP A 73 10.75 15.17 -4.80
C ASP A 73 10.84 14.14 -5.93
N ILE A 74 10.17 14.40 -7.06
CA ILE A 74 10.55 13.76 -8.32
C ILE A 74 11.80 14.49 -8.81
N GLU A 75 12.95 14.22 -8.19
CA GLU A 75 14.22 14.40 -8.88
C GLU A 75 14.20 13.42 -10.06
N LEU A 76 13.78 13.95 -11.21
CA LEU A 76 14.08 13.37 -12.51
C LEU A 76 15.56 12.97 -12.47
N PRO A 77 15.94 11.70 -12.71
CA PRO A 77 17.32 11.43 -13.04
C PRO A 77 17.58 12.25 -14.30
N SER A 78 18.39 13.29 -14.15
CA SER A 78 19.05 13.97 -15.26
C SER A 78 19.78 12.89 -16.04
N HIS A 79 19.16 12.36 -17.08
CA HIS A 79 19.86 11.59 -18.09
C HIS A 79 20.78 12.59 -18.82
N PRO A 80 22.10 12.48 -18.69
CA PRO A 80 22.99 13.28 -19.51
C PRO A 80 22.98 12.67 -20.91
N GLY A 81 22.35 13.36 -21.86
CA GLY A 81 22.57 13.06 -23.26
C GLY A 81 21.31 12.87 -24.06
N VAL A 82 20.74 13.98 -24.53
CA VAL A 82 20.32 14.09 -25.92
C VAL A 82 20.61 15.54 -26.34
N LEU A 83 21.70 15.73 -27.06
CA LEU A 83 21.90 16.93 -27.88
C LEU A 83 20.77 16.90 -28.92
N ARG A 84 19.74 17.71 -28.71
CA ARG A 84 18.78 17.99 -29.78
C ARG A 84 19.38 19.13 -30.61
N SER A 85 20.13 18.75 -31.63
CA SER A 85 20.59 19.64 -32.70
C SER A 85 19.39 20.38 -33.26
N ARG A 86 19.37 21.69 -33.04
CA ARG A 86 18.42 22.61 -33.64
C ARG A 86 19.05 23.04 -34.96
N SER A 87 18.74 22.33 -36.04
CA SER A 87 19.10 22.77 -37.38
C SER A 87 18.15 23.88 -37.80
N ASP A 88 18.68 25.08 -37.82
CA ASP A 88 18.18 26.25 -38.53
C ASP A 88 18.86 26.27 -39.91
N VAL A 89 18.08 26.08 -40.98
CA VAL A 89 18.21 26.66 -42.33
C VAL A 89 17.16 26.07 -43.28
#